data_AF-A0A1R4HLR8-F1
#
_entry.id   AF-A0A1R4HLR8-F1
#
_cell.length_a   1.000
_cell.length_b   1.000
_cell.length_c   1.000
_cell.angle_alpha   90.00
_cell.angle_beta   90.00
_cell.angle_gamma   90.00
#
_symmetry.space_group_name_H-M   'P 1'
#
loop_
_entity.id
_entity.type
_entity.pdbx_description
1 polymer ?
#
loop_
_entity_poly.entity_id
_entity_poly.type
_entity_poly.pdbx_seq_one_letter_code
_entity_poly.pdbx_strand_id
1 'polypeptide(L)'
;MAGGVLGGVILLAGCSSAPAKDPQGTAPAAEPAAPGSERPAPTQSAEPEPEPIVLPDCEEANATAEGEQATFFASGLASSLQPWNYETEVLSFAQYTGPSAQDAAAQASQRRVCSWALYTVNAMTQTTAELPPETRDSFLAALRDSDYIESARGAATVFTHVVDRVSTSIAQITTTATHIFLGDVWITIIDTGAENYEQAAIDAVLAANPALADGDAAGTAGGDATASDAGSCASEPVAKIIEAGVKRIAPRAEGAASGSLGGWDLAQAIAWAPDSYDQCAALSWVLLPTAQATGSSPTHLMFFSRGEFVGTDSAHGIAFRPTVTRISDDSISADYLWMQPGEITATASGRAVSTYTWDAGAKQVVRTGELPPNASGG
;
A
#
# COMPACT_ATOMS: atom_id res chain seq x y z
N MET A 1 1.59 -58.03 -37.09
CA MET A 1 2.74 -57.43 -37.79
C MET A 1 3.54 -56.71 -36.71
N ALA A 2 4.51 -57.40 -36.10
CA ALA A 2 5.95 -57.20 -36.31
C ALA A 2 6.40 -55.78 -35.89
N GLY A 3 7.30 -55.54 -34.93
CA GLY A 3 8.13 -56.41 -34.09
C GLY A 3 9.28 -55.59 -33.43
N GLY A 4 9.88 -56.15 -32.36
CA GLY A 4 11.26 -55.87 -31.84
C GLY A 4 11.42 -54.65 -30.92
N VAL A 5 11.76 -54.68 -29.62
CA VAL A 5 12.69 -55.45 -28.73
C VAL A 5 14.11 -54.83 -28.62
N LEU A 6 14.62 -54.86 -27.37
CA LEU A 6 15.95 -54.57 -26.80
C LEU A 6 16.17 -53.13 -26.29
N GLY A 7 16.57 -52.85 -25.05
CA GLY A 7 17.14 -53.70 -23.98
C GLY A 7 18.45 -53.09 -23.49
N GLY A 8 18.58 -52.81 -22.19
CA GLY A 8 19.85 -52.37 -21.59
C GLY A 8 19.71 -51.98 -20.12
N VAL A 9 20.10 -52.91 -19.24
CA VAL A 9 20.07 -52.83 -17.77
C VAL A 9 21.51 -52.73 -17.24
N ILE A 10 21.72 -51.80 -16.28
CA ILE A 10 22.60 -51.77 -15.09
C ILE A 10 24.05 -52.32 -15.17
N LEU A 11 25.02 -51.56 -14.64
CA LEU A 11 25.97 -52.04 -13.61
C LEU A 11 26.68 -50.89 -12.86
N LEU A 12 26.79 -51.09 -11.55
CA LEU A 12 27.34 -50.26 -10.48
C LEU A 12 28.82 -50.57 -10.20
N ALA A 13 29.48 -49.60 -9.55
CA ALA A 13 30.58 -49.71 -8.59
C ALA A 13 31.98 -50.15 -9.06
N GLY A 14 32.95 -49.28 -8.77
CA GLY A 14 34.37 -49.63 -8.71
C GLY A 14 35.05 -48.89 -7.56
N CYS A 15 35.23 -49.57 -6.43
CA CYS A 15 36.26 -49.25 -5.44
C CYS A 15 37.58 -49.90 -5.88
N SER A 16 38.72 -49.23 -5.73
CA SER A 16 40.00 -49.94 -5.62
C SER A 16 40.99 -49.20 -4.73
N SER A 17 41.51 -49.96 -3.77
CA SER A 17 42.48 -49.60 -2.74
C SER A 17 43.93 -49.65 -3.25
N ALA A 18 44.82 -48.99 -2.51
CA ALA A 18 46.28 -48.85 -2.72
C ALA A 18 47.09 -50.16 -2.76
N PRO A 19 48.41 -50.06 -3.06
CA PRO A 19 49.40 -50.47 -2.05
C PRO A 19 50.65 -49.57 -1.93
N ALA A 20 51.38 -49.80 -0.83
CA ALA A 20 52.48 -49.03 -0.23
C ALA A 20 53.91 -49.36 -0.73
N LYS A 21 54.90 -48.46 -0.48
CA LYS A 21 56.03 -48.55 0.50
C LYS A 21 57.32 -47.80 0.07
N ASP A 22 57.86 -47.05 1.04
CA ASP A 22 59.18 -46.35 1.22
C ASP A 22 60.46 -47.17 0.90
N PRO A 23 61.75 -46.68 0.99
CA PRO A 23 62.26 -45.50 1.76
C PRO A 23 63.51 -44.71 1.24
N GLN A 24 63.89 -43.71 2.05
CA GLN A 24 65.25 -43.19 2.38
C GLN A 24 65.86 -42.01 1.59
N GLY A 25 66.10 -40.92 2.32
CA GLY A 25 67.02 -39.82 2.00
C GLY A 25 67.15 -38.85 3.18
N THR A 26 68.25 -38.98 3.93
CA THR A 26 68.56 -38.36 5.23
C THR A 26 69.05 -36.90 5.11
N ALA A 27 68.48 -35.99 5.92
CA ALA A 27 68.99 -34.79 6.64
C ALA A 27 70.10 -33.87 6.02
N PRO A 28 70.15 -32.54 6.33
CA PRO A 28 70.38 -32.07 7.69
C PRO A 28 69.57 -30.84 8.15
N ALA A 29 69.56 -30.69 9.47
CA ALA A 29 68.91 -29.67 10.27
C ALA A 29 69.37 -28.23 9.94
N ALA A 30 68.42 -27.30 9.95
CA ALA A 30 68.65 -25.87 10.01
C ALA A 30 67.98 -25.28 11.27
N GLU A 31 68.73 -24.35 11.86
CA GLU A 31 68.56 -23.58 13.09
C GLU A 31 67.14 -23.03 13.40
N PRO A 32 66.75 -22.88 14.69
CA PRO A 32 65.49 -22.24 15.03
C PRO A 32 65.58 -20.73 14.86
N ALA A 33 64.82 -20.18 13.90
CA ALA A 33 64.61 -18.74 13.75
C ALA A 33 63.75 -18.20 14.91
N ALA A 34 64.14 -17.03 15.41
CA ALA A 34 63.48 -16.29 16.49
C ALA A 34 61.99 -16.05 16.21
N PRO A 35 61.14 -15.96 17.25
CA PRO A 35 59.72 -15.67 17.07
C PRO A 35 59.54 -14.25 16.53
N GLY A 36 59.12 -14.16 15.26
CA GLY A 36 58.59 -12.92 14.70
C GLY A 36 57.32 -12.55 15.46
N SER A 37 57.26 -11.31 15.96
CA SER A 37 56.04 -10.74 16.50
C SER A 37 54.98 -10.68 15.39
N GLU A 38 54.07 -11.64 15.38
CA GLU A 38 52.81 -11.51 14.67
C GLU A 38 52.02 -10.36 15.32
N ARG A 39 51.92 -9.28 14.57
CA ARG A 39 51.00 -8.19 14.85
C ARG A 39 49.59 -8.80 14.82
N PRO A 40 48.76 -8.64 15.88
CA PRO A 40 47.40 -9.15 15.86
C PRO A 40 46.68 -8.57 14.64
N ALA A 41 46.04 -9.43 13.85
CA ALA A 41 45.11 -8.98 12.81
C ALA A 41 44.09 -8.03 13.46
N PRO A 42 43.72 -6.92 12.80
CA PRO A 42 42.65 -6.08 13.33
C PRO A 42 41.42 -6.96 13.46
N THR A 43 40.89 -7.04 14.67
CA THR A 43 39.60 -7.66 14.97
C THR A 43 38.60 -7.06 13.96
N GLN A 44 38.11 -7.87 13.02
CA GLN A 44 36.90 -7.52 12.31
C GLN A 44 35.84 -7.36 13.39
N SER A 45 35.45 -6.11 13.67
CA SER A 45 34.16 -5.86 14.31
C SER A 45 33.15 -6.56 13.41
N ALA A 46 32.59 -7.66 13.90
CA ALA A 46 31.41 -8.25 13.30
C ALA A 46 30.40 -7.11 13.20
N GLU A 47 30.02 -6.79 11.97
CA GLU A 47 28.87 -5.94 11.70
C GLU A 47 27.69 -6.55 12.49
N PRO A 48 26.96 -5.76 13.29
CA PRO A 48 25.87 -6.31 14.07
C PRO A 48 24.91 -7.03 13.11
N GLU A 49 24.69 -8.32 13.37
CA GLU A 49 23.73 -9.12 12.63
C GLU A 49 22.36 -8.42 12.71
N PRO A 50 21.68 -8.20 11.57
CA PRO A 50 20.44 -7.42 11.56
C PRO A 50 19.43 -8.07 12.51
N GLU A 51 18.77 -7.23 13.31
CA GLU A 51 17.76 -7.71 14.26
C GLU A 51 16.66 -8.47 13.48
N PRO A 52 16.19 -9.63 14.00
CA PRO A 52 15.20 -10.43 13.31
C PRO A 52 13.90 -9.65 13.18
N ILE A 53 13.27 -9.73 12.00
CA ILE A 53 11.99 -9.09 11.74
C ILE A 53 10.91 -9.71 12.63
N VAL A 54 10.11 -8.86 13.27
CA VAL A 54 8.97 -9.22 14.12
C VAL A 54 7.67 -8.89 13.40
N LEU A 55 6.84 -9.90 13.12
CA LEU A 55 5.49 -9.66 12.58
C LEU A 55 4.52 -9.33 13.74
N PRO A 56 3.74 -8.24 13.69
CA PRO A 56 2.75 -7.92 14.72
C PRO A 56 1.71 -9.03 14.91
N ASP A 57 1.20 -9.23 16.14
CA ASP A 57 0.06 -10.13 16.40
C ASP A 57 -1.24 -9.53 15.81
N CYS A 58 -2.27 -10.35 15.60
CA CYS A 58 -3.47 -9.87 14.90
C CYS A 58 -4.21 -8.75 15.63
N GLU A 59 -4.16 -8.67 16.97
CA GLU A 59 -4.76 -7.53 17.69
C GLU A 59 -4.02 -6.21 17.45
N GLU A 60 -2.74 -6.27 17.03
CA GLU A 60 -1.87 -5.11 16.85
C GLU A 60 -1.57 -4.82 15.37
N ALA A 61 -1.79 -5.80 14.49
CA ALA A 61 -1.45 -5.74 13.07
C ALA A 61 -2.24 -4.69 12.28
N ASN A 62 -3.40 -4.28 12.79
CA ASN A 62 -4.21 -3.22 12.19
C ASN A 62 -5.17 -2.60 13.22
N ALA A 63 -4.71 -1.54 13.90
CA ALA A 63 -5.51 -0.89 14.94
C ALA A 63 -6.83 -0.29 14.42
N THR A 64 -6.88 0.13 13.15
CA THR A 64 -8.10 0.64 12.51
C THR A 64 -9.13 -0.48 12.35
N ALA A 65 -8.74 -1.60 11.77
CA ALA A 65 -9.63 -2.76 11.61
C ALA A 65 -10.10 -3.32 12.96
N GLU A 66 -9.20 -3.37 13.95
CA GLU A 66 -9.53 -3.84 15.29
C GLU A 66 -10.55 -2.93 15.99
N GLY A 67 -10.38 -1.60 15.90
CA GLY A 67 -11.31 -0.63 16.46
C GLY A 67 -12.71 -0.68 15.82
N GLU A 68 -12.76 -0.83 14.50
CA GLU A 68 -14.01 -1.01 13.78
C GLU A 68 -14.71 -2.32 14.14
N GLN A 69 -13.96 -3.43 14.16
CA GLN A 69 -14.47 -4.72 14.58
C GLN A 69 -15.07 -4.64 15.99
N ALA A 70 -14.34 -4.08 16.95
CA ALA A 70 -14.83 -3.91 18.32
C ALA A 70 -16.14 -3.12 18.37
N THR A 71 -16.24 -2.04 17.59
CA THR A 71 -17.47 -1.23 17.46
C THR A 71 -18.62 -2.03 16.87
N PHE A 72 -18.35 -2.79 15.82
CA PHE A 72 -19.34 -3.62 15.16
C PHE A 72 -19.86 -4.75 16.06
N PHE A 73 -18.99 -5.44 16.79
CA PHE A 73 -19.41 -6.45 17.77
C PHE A 73 -20.19 -5.85 18.94
N ALA A 74 -19.80 -4.65 19.41
CA ALA A 74 -20.54 -3.93 20.45
C ALA A 74 -21.95 -3.52 20.02
N SER A 75 -22.22 -3.37 18.71
CA SER A 75 -23.55 -3.03 18.18
C SER A 75 -24.59 -4.15 18.35
N GLY A 76 -24.17 -5.39 18.66
CA GLY A 76 -25.04 -6.57 18.77
C GLY A 76 -25.47 -7.19 17.43
N LEU A 77 -25.15 -6.53 16.31
CA LEU A 77 -25.44 -7.02 14.94
C LEU A 77 -24.56 -8.22 14.55
N ALA A 78 -23.43 -8.41 15.23
CA ALA A 78 -22.47 -9.48 14.97
C ALA A 78 -22.91 -10.87 15.48
N SER A 79 -24.01 -10.96 16.24
CA SER A 79 -24.51 -12.21 16.85
C SER A 79 -24.85 -13.34 15.87
N SER A 80 -24.86 -13.05 14.56
CA SER A 80 -25.14 -14.01 13.50
C SER A 80 -23.94 -14.39 12.63
N LEU A 81 -22.77 -13.77 12.83
CA LEU A 81 -21.59 -14.06 12.03
C LEU A 81 -20.84 -15.27 12.56
N GLN A 82 -20.56 -16.21 11.67
CA GLN A 82 -19.60 -17.26 11.95
C GLN A 82 -18.19 -16.63 11.93
N PRO A 83 -17.27 -17.07 12.81
CA PRO A 83 -15.87 -16.73 12.66
C PRO A 83 -15.40 -17.13 11.26
N TRP A 84 -14.67 -16.24 10.58
CA TRP A 84 -13.96 -16.62 9.37
C TRP A 84 -13.01 -17.75 9.74
N ASN A 85 -13.05 -18.84 8.99
CA ASN A 85 -12.16 -19.96 9.20
C ASN A 85 -11.00 -19.87 8.21
N TYR A 86 -9.92 -20.55 8.54
CA TYR A 86 -8.69 -20.61 7.77
C TYR A 86 -8.91 -20.99 6.29
N GLU A 87 -9.86 -21.87 5.98
CA GLU A 87 -10.14 -22.27 4.59
C GLU A 87 -10.74 -21.12 3.79
N THR A 88 -11.65 -20.33 4.37
CA THR A 88 -12.23 -19.16 3.72
C THR A 88 -11.18 -18.07 3.49
N GLU A 89 -10.23 -17.89 4.41
CA GLU A 89 -9.14 -16.92 4.28
C GLU A 89 -8.17 -17.29 3.15
N VAL A 90 -7.78 -18.56 3.03
CA VAL A 90 -6.92 -19.05 1.95
C VAL A 90 -7.60 -18.90 0.58
N LEU A 91 -8.90 -19.18 0.50
CA LEU A 91 -9.67 -19.02 -0.74
C LEU A 91 -9.80 -17.55 -1.14
N SER A 92 -10.11 -16.66 -0.20
CA SER A 92 -10.15 -15.21 -0.46
C SER A 92 -8.79 -14.69 -0.91
N PHE A 93 -7.71 -15.07 -0.22
CA PHE A 93 -6.36 -14.67 -0.60
C PHE A 93 -6.04 -15.05 -2.04
N ALA A 94 -6.28 -16.32 -2.41
CA ALA A 94 -6.01 -16.80 -3.76
C ALA A 94 -6.88 -16.12 -4.83
N GLN A 95 -8.14 -15.83 -4.51
CA GLN A 95 -9.09 -15.19 -5.40
C GLN A 95 -8.69 -13.74 -5.74
N TYR A 96 -8.23 -12.96 -4.76
CA TYR A 96 -8.08 -11.50 -4.92
C TYR A 96 -6.64 -11.02 -5.19
N THR A 97 -5.62 -11.85 -4.97
CA THR A 97 -4.21 -11.40 -5.04
C THR A 97 -3.42 -11.95 -6.24
N GLY A 98 -4.01 -12.90 -6.97
CA GLY A 98 -3.38 -13.52 -8.14
C GLY A 98 -2.26 -14.53 -7.82
N PRO A 99 -1.67 -15.15 -8.86
CA PRO A 99 -0.73 -16.26 -8.70
C PRO A 99 0.62 -15.83 -8.11
N SER A 100 1.15 -14.66 -8.49
CA SER A 100 2.45 -14.19 -8.02
C SER A 100 2.49 -13.97 -6.50
N ALA A 101 1.38 -13.49 -5.92
CA ALA A 101 1.24 -13.34 -4.48
C ALA A 101 1.18 -14.70 -3.76
N GLN A 102 0.54 -15.72 -4.36
CA GLN A 102 0.50 -17.08 -3.81
C GLN A 102 1.89 -17.72 -3.79
N ASP A 103 2.65 -17.56 -4.88
CA ASP A 103 4.01 -18.08 -4.98
C ASP A 103 4.96 -17.38 -3.99
N ALA A 104 4.81 -16.07 -3.79
CA ALA A 104 5.54 -15.33 -2.79
C ALA A 104 5.17 -15.78 -1.36
N ALA A 105 3.88 -15.91 -1.07
CA ALA A 105 3.38 -16.34 0.24
C ALA A 105 3.80 -17.78 0.61
N ALA A 106 4.03 -18.65 -0.37
CA ALA A 106 4.52 -20.02 -0.17
C ALA A 106 6.03 -20.07 0.16
N GLN A 107 6.77 -19.03 -0.22
CA GLN A 107 8.22 -18.92 -0.02
C GLN A 107 8.60 -18.00 1.15
N ALA A 108 7.62 -17.45 1.85
CA ALA A 108 7.83 -16.58 3.00
C ALA A 108 8.55 -17.31 4.14
N SER A 109 9.53 -16.66 4.76
CA SER A 109 10.27 -17.16 5.92
C SER A 109 9.38 -17.21 7.17
N GLN A 110 8.49 -16.24 7.29
CA GLN A 110 7.42 -16.18 8.28
C GLN A 110 6.19 -15.53 7.68
N ARG A 111 5.00 -15.92 8.16
CA ARG A 111 3.73 -15.42 7.64
C ARG A 111 2.68 -15.42 8.75
N ARG A 112 1.86 -14.37 8.76
CA ARG A 112 0.72 -14.20 9.62
C ARG A 112 -0.47 -13.73 8.81
N VAL A 113 -1.62 -14.36 9.06
CA VAL A 113 -2.89 -14.03 8.40
C VAL A 113 -3.86 -13.61 9.50
N CYS A 114 -4.47 -12.45 9.31
CA CYS A 114 -5.42 -11.84 10.22
C CYS A 114 -6.69 -11.47 9.44
N SER A 115 -7.83 -11.54 10.10
CA SER A 115 -9.12 -11.26 9.51
C SER A 115 -10.01 -10.54 10.52
N TRP A 116 -10.65 -9.48 10.06
CA TRP A 116 -11.56 -8.67 10.86
C TRP A 116 -12.94 -8.62 10.21
N ALA A 117 -13.97 -8.91 10.99
CA ALA A 117 -15.35 -8.72 10.59
C ALA A 117 -15.75 -7.27 10.89
N LEU A 118 -15.83 -6.44 9.85
CA LEU A 118 -16.08 -5.01 9.98
C LEU A 118 -17.58 -4.69 9.87
N TYR A 119 -18.31 -5.42 9.02
CA TYR A 119 -19.75 -5.29 8.86
C TYR A 119 -20.41 -6.65 8.59
N THR A 120 -21.74 -6.68 8.48
CA THR A 120 -22.50 -7.93 8.24
C THR A 120 -22.15 -8.65 6.94
N VAL A 121 -21.60 -7.95 5.95
CA VAL A 121 -21.21 -8.49 4.63
C VAL A 121 -19.77 -8.16 4.24
N ASN A 122 -19.04 -7.44 5.10
CA ASN A 122 -17.70 -6.97 4.78
C ASN A 122 -16.71 -7.48 5.82
N ALA A 123 -15.59 -8.00 5.33
CA ALA A 123 -14.45 -8.38 6.13
C ALA A 123 -13.20 -7.79 5.49
N MET A 124 -12.21 -7.52 6.32
CA MET A 124 -10.87 -7.15 5.88
C MET A 124 -9.93 -8.29 6.27
N THR A 125 -9.10 -8.72 5.32
CA THR A 125 -8.07 -9.71 5.57
C THR A 125 -6.71 -9.07 5.34
N GLN A 126 -5.77 -9.36 6.24
CA GLN A 126 -4.38 -8.92 6.14
C GLN A 126 -3.47 -10.12 6.22
N THR A 127 -2.54 -10.23 5.26
CA THR A 127 -1.42 -11.17 5.35
C THR A 127 -0.15 -10.37 5.48
N THR A 128 0.57 -10.55 6.59
CA THR A 128 1.91 -10.00 6.79
C THR A 128 2.92 -11.13 6.68
N ALA A 129 3.98 -10.95 5.91
CA ALA A 129 4.99 -11.96 5.66
C ALA A 129 6.39 -11.35 5.54
N GLU A 130 7.40 -12.11 5.91
CA GLU A 130 8.79 -11.81 5.56
C GLU A 130 9.16 -12.62 4.33
N LEU A 131 9.61 -11.94 3.28
CA LEU A 131 9.99 -12.56 2.03
C LEU A 131 11.52 -12.59 1.90
N PRO A 132 12.11 -13.72 1.49
CA PRO A 132 13.50 -13.72 1.03
C PRO A 132 13.71 -12.66 -0.06
N PRO A 133 14.86 -11.95 -0.10
CA PRO A 133 15.07 -10.85 -1.04
C PRO A 133 14.81 -11.21 -2.51
N GLU A 134 15.25 -12.40 -2.95
CA GLU A 134 15.00 -12.88 -4.33
C GLU A 134 13.50 -13.05 -4.63
N THR A 135 12.74 -13.61 -3.68
CA THR A 135 11.29 -13.77 -3.78
C THR A 135 10.59 -12.42 -3.82
N ARG A 136 10.99 -11.50 -2.93
CA ARG A 136 10.45 -10.13 -2.88
C ARG A 136 10.67 -9.41 -4.20
N ASP A 137 11.90 -9.41 -4.72
CA ASP A 137 12.27 -8.67 -5.92
C ASP A 137 11.55 -9.22 -7.15
N SER A 138 11.44 -10.56 -7.26
CA SER A 138 10.66 -11.20 -8.31
C SER A 138 9.18 -10.84 -8.22
N PHE A 139 8.62 -10.76 -7.01
CA PHE A 139 7.22 -10.43 -6.82
C PHE A 139 6.93 -8.95 -7.10
N LEU A 140 7.79 -8.03 -6.66
CA LEU A 140 7.74 -6.61 -7.00
C LEU A 140 7.76 -6.39 -8.52
N ALA A 141 8.65 -7.10 -9.23
CA ALA A 141 8.71 -7.04 -10.69
C ALA A 141 7.39 -7.51 -11.34
N ALA A 142 6.79 -8.59 -10.82
CA ALA A 142 5.51 -9.09 -11.31
C ALA A 142 4.35 -8.10 -11.07
N LEU A 143 4.34 -7.41 -9.92
CA LEU A 143 3.33 -6.37 -9.64
C LEU A 143 3.48 -5.16 -10.58
N ARG A 144 4.72 -4.75 -10.88
CA ARG A 144 5.00 -3.65 -11.83
C ARG A 144 4.63 -3.97 -13.27
N ASP A 145 4.61 -5.25 -13.64
CA ASP A 145 4.18 -5.72 -14.98
C ASP A 145 2.68 -6.03 -15.04
N SER A 146 1.92 -5.69 -13.99
CA SER A 146 0.49 -5.97 -13.87
C SER A 146 -0.35 -4.69 -13.81
N ASP A 147 -1.66 -4.84 -13.62
CA ASP A 147 -2.61 -3.72 -13.52
C ASP A 147 -2.64 -3.05 -12.13
N TYR A 148 -1.67 -3.36 -11.26
CA TYR A 148 -1.52 -2.69 -9.97
C TYR A 148 -0.89 -1.30 -10.15
N ILE A 149 -1.38 -0.34 -9.37
CA ILE A 149 -0.86 1.03 -9.36
C ILE A 149 0.18 1.13 -8.25
N GLU A 150 1.44 1.40 -8.61
CA GLU A 150 2.53 1.64 -7.67
C GLU A 150 2.45 3.07 -7.09
N SER A 151 2.64 3.18 -5.77
CA SER A 151 2.74 4.44 -5.03
C SER A 151 3.67 4.25 -3.83
N ALA A 152 3.95 5.33 -3.09
CA ALA A 152 4.78 5.28 -1.89
C ALA A 152 4.02 5.82 -0.66
N ARG A 153 4.35 5.29 0.52
CA ARG A 153 3.90 5.77 1.84
C ARG A 153 5.09 5.76 2.79
N GLY A 154 5.79 6.89 2.88
CA GLY A 154 7.07 6.93 3.61
C GLY A 154 8.08 5.95 3.02
N ALA A 155 8.61 5.05 3.84
CA ALA A 155 9.52 3.98 3.42
C ALA A 155 8.83 2.82 2.67
N ALA A 156 7.49 2.78 2.68
CA ALA A 156 6.75 1.67 2.07
C ALA A 156 6.50 1.89 0.57
N THR A 157 6.74 0.85 -0.22
CA THR A 157 6.24 0.77 -1.61
C THR A 157 4.88 0.08 -1.60
N VAL A 158 3.87 0.69 -2.24
CA VAL A 158 2.48 0.24 -2.18
C VAL A 158 1.95 0.01 -3.58
N PHE A 159 1.29 -1.12 -3.80
CA PHE A 159 0.64 -1.50 -5.04
C PHE A 159 -0.85 -1.73 -4.78
N THR A 160 -1.72 -1.02 -5.48
CA THR A 160 -3.17 -1.12 -5.26
C THR A 160 -3.89 -1.51 -6.55
N HIS A 161 -4.83 -2.45 -6.46
CA HIS A 161 -5.69 -2.85 -7.57
C HIS A 161 -7.13 -3.07 -7.11
N VAL A 162 -8.10 -2.61 -7.91
CA VAL A 162 -9.52 -2.85 -7.66
C VAL A 162 -9.92 -4.14 -8.34
N VAL A 163 -10.19 -5.18 -7.55
CA VAL A 163 -10.43 -6.54 -8.07
C VAL A 163 -11.88 -6.72 -8.52
N ASP A 164 -12.84 -6.24 -7.72
CA ASP A 164 -14.26 -6.42 -8.01
C ASP A 164 -15.07 -5.19 -7.64
N ARG A 165 -16.09 -4.90 -8.45
CA ARG A 165 -17.15 -3.92 -8.15
C ARG A 165 -18.51 -4.60 -8.21
N VAL A 166 -19.04 -4.99 -7.05
CA VAL A 166 -20.35 -5.63 -6.95
C VAL A 166 -21.40 -4.57 -6.62
N SER A 167 -22.32 -4.35 -7.55
CA SER A 167 -23.51 -3.55 -7.28
C SER A 167 -24.60 -4.45 -6.72
N THR A 168 -24.94 -4.27 -5.44
CA THR A 168 -26.16 -4.83 -4.86
C THR A 168 -27.29 -3.80 -4.92
N SER A 169 -28.53 -4.22 -4.63
CA SER A 169 -29.67 -3.29 -4.55
C SER A 169 -29.56 -2.28 -3.41
N ILE A 170 -28.59 -2.44 -2.50
CA ILE A 170 -28.45 -1.63 -1.27
C ILE A 170 -27.06 -0.99 -1.09
N ALA A 171 -26.03 -1.44 -1.83
CA ALA A 171 -24.67 -0.89 -1.77
C ALA A 171 -23.84 -1.25 -3.01
N GLN A 172 -22.90 -0.37 -3.36
CA GLN A 172 -21.76 -0.73 -4.21
C GLN A 172 -20.62 -1.19 -3.29
N ILE A 173 -20.15 -2.42 -3.50
CA ILE A 173 -19.03 -2.99 -2.78
C ILE A 173 -17.85 -3.02 -3.74
N THR A 174 -16.83 -2.23 -3.45
CA THR A 174 -15.55 -2.27 -4.18
C THR A 174 -14.58 -3.08 -3.35
N THR A 175 -14.04 -4.15 -3.92
CA THR A 175 -12.98 -4.94 -3.27
C THR A 175 -11.65 -4.48 -3.81
N THR A 176 -10.76 -4.09 -2.92
CA THR A 176 -9.40 -3.64 -3.23
C THR A 176 -8.41 -4.68 -2.72
N ALA A 177 -7.41 -4.98 -3.53
CA ALA A 177 -6.21 -5.70 -3.10
C ALA A 177 -5.05 -4.70 -3.07
N THR A 178 -4.45 -4.55 -1.90
CA THR A 178 -3.26 -3.71 -1.68
C THR A 178 -2.09 -4.59 -1.26
N HIS A 179 -0.94 -4.43 -1.90
CA HIS A 179 0.33 -5.00 -1.48
C HIS A 179 1.26 -3.88 -1.02
N ILE A 180 1.92 -4.05 0.11
CA ILE A 180 2.80 -3.07 0.76
C ILE A 180 4.13 -3.74 1.04
N PHE A 181 5.23 -3.06 0.75
CA PHE A 181 6.59 -3.57 0.97
C PHE A 181 7.39 -2.59 1.82
N LEU A 182 7.95 -3.09 2.92
CA LEU A 182 8.83 -2.42 3.88
C LEU A 182 10.09 -3.26 4.05
N GLY A 183 11.13 -2.96 3.26
CA GLY A 183 12.32 -3.80 3.19
C GLY A 183 11.96 -5.21 2.72
N ASP A 184 12.20 -6.22 3.56
CA ASP A 184 11.83 -7.63 3.30
C ASP A 184 10.44 -8.00 3.84
N VAL A 185 9.75 -7.08 4.52
CA VAL A 185 8.37 -7.30 4.98
C VAL A 185 7.40 -6.95 3.86
N TRP A 186 6.51 -7.88 3.58
CA TRP A 186 5.38 -7.72 2.67
C TRP A 186 4.07 -7.83 3.44
N ILE A 187 3.16 -6.89 3.20
CA ILE A 187 1.80 -6.89 3.71
C ILE A 187 0.85 -6.94 2.52
N THR A 188 -0.20 -7.75 2.61
CA THR A 188 -1.33 -7.70 1.69
C THR A 188 -2.59 -7.44 2.45
N ILE A 189 -3.38 -6.49 1.98
CA ILE A 189 -4.71 -6.17 2.50
C ILE A 189 -5.72 -6.45 1.41
N ILE A 190 -6.77 -7.20 1.74
CA ILE A 190 -7.94 -7.34 0.90
C ILE A 190 -9.11 -6.82 1.73
N ASP A 191 -9.70 -5.73 1.27
CA ASP A 191 -10.79 -5.08 1.99
C ASP A 191 -11.85 -4.55 1.04
N THR A 192 -13.00 -4.26 1.63
CA THR A 192 -14.12 -3.60 0.99
C THR A 192 -14.49 -2.30 1.71
N GLY A 193 -13.59 -1.82 2.57
CA GLY A 193 -13.85 -0.73 3.50
C GLY A 193 -13.49 0.63 2.89
N ALA A 194 -13.70 1.67 3.68
CA ALA A 194 -13.49 3.06 3.27
C ALA A 194 -12.45 3.78 4.15
N GLU A 195 -11.79 3.03 5.04
CA GLU A 195 -10.83 3.53 6.03
C GLU A 195 -9.39 3.19 5.63
N ASN A 196 -8.44 3.86 6.27
CA ASN A 196 -7.02 3.71 5.97
C ASN A 196 -6.40 2.53 6.72
N TYR A 197 -6.76 1.31 6.33
CA TYR A 197 -6.13 0.09 6.88
C TYR A 197 -4.67 -0.04 6.44
N GLU A 198 -4.30 0.53 5.29
CA GLU A 198 -2.93 0.51 4.75
C GLU A 198 -1.94 1.16 5.72
N GLN A 199 -2.23 2.38 6.16
CA GLN A 199 -1.35 3.11 7.08
C GLN A 199 -1.29 2.45 8.45
N ALA A 200 -2.43 1.94 8.97
CA ALA A 200 -2.44 1.22 10.23
C ALA A 200 -1.56 -0.03 10.21
N ALA A 201 -1.52 -0.74 9.08
CA ALA A 201 -0.64 -1.90 8.90
C ALA A 201 0.84 -1.50 8.81
N ILE A 202 1.15 -0.41 8.10
CA ILE A 202 2.51 0.14 8.02
C ILE A 202 3.00 0.55 9.40
N ASP A 203 2.19 1.31 10.15
CA ASP A 203 2.52 1.79 11.49
C ASP A 203 2.77 0.63 12.46
N ALA A 204 1.96 -0.42 12.39
CA ALA A 204 2.13 -1.62 13.21
C ALA A 204 3.47 -2.32 12.93
N VAL A 205 3.83 -2.50 11.65
CA VAL A 205 5.10 -3.13 11.28
C VAL A 205 6.29 -2.26 11.66
N LEU A 206 6.22 -0.94 11.43
CA LEU A 206 7.30 -0.01 11.81
C LEU A 206 7.44 0.14 13.33
N ALA A 207 6.36 0.07 14.09
CA ALA A 207 6.40 0.06 15.54
C ALA A 207 7.11 -1.19 16.09
N ALA A 208 6.88 -2.34 15.46
CA ALA A 208 7.57 -3.60 15.80
C ALA A 208 9.01 -3.66 15.25
N ASN A 209 9.30 -2.94 14.15
CA ASN A 209 10.58 -2.97 13.45
C ASN A 209 11.05 -1.56 13.04
N PRO A 210 11.53 -0.74 13.98
CA PRO A 210 11.90 0.66 13.69
C PRO A 210 12.99 0.80 12.63
N ALA A 211 13.89 -0.19 12.50
CA ALA A 211 14.98 -0.18 11.51
C ALA A 211 14.48 -0.16 10.05
N LEU A 212 13.24 -0.60 9.78
CA LEU A 212 12.67 -0.56 8.44
C LEU A 212 12.30 0.85 7.97
N ALA A 213 12.28 1.85 8.88
CA ALA A 213 11.92 3.23 8.56
C ALA A 213 13.00 3.97 7.76
N ASP A 214 14.27 3.56 7.87
CA ASP A 214 15.42 4.26 7.28
C ASP A 214 15.72 3.81 5.83
N GLY A 215 14.96 2.85 5.30
CA GLY A 215 15.03 2.43 3.90
C GLY A 215 16.41 1.91 3.50
N ASP A 216 16.86 0.82 4.13
CA ASP A 216 18.02 0.06 3.63
C ASP A 216 17.63 -0.69 2.34
N ALA A 217 17.60 0.07 1.24
CA ALA A 217 17.86 -0.47 -0.09
C ALA A 217 19.35 -0.82 -0.16
N ALA A 218 19.70 -2.02 0.27
CA ALA A 218 21.00 -2.60 -0.04
C ALA A 218 21.15 -2.72 -1.57
N GLY A 219 21.86 -1.76 -2.18
CA GLY A 219 22.53 -1.92 -3.47
C GLY A 219 21.92 -1.17 -4.65
N THR A 220 22.36 0.07 -4.87
CA THR A 220 23.11 0.45 -6.09
C THR A 220 23.67 1.86 -5.96
N ALA A 221 25.00 1.95 -5.92
CA ALA A 221 25.72 3.20 -6.04
C ALA A 221 25.81 3.64 -7.50
N GLY A 222 25.58 4.94 -7.75
CA GLY A 222 26.16 5.64 -8.91
C GLY A 222 25.17 6.49 -9.69
N GLY A 223 25.12 7.79 -9.38
CA GLY A 223 24.43 8.78 -10.19
C GLY A 223 24.37 10.14 -9.52
N ASP A 224 25.52 10.81 -9.42
CA ASP A 224 25.65 12.20 -8.99
C ASP A 224 24.83 13.09 -9.94
N ALA A 225 23.66 13.53 -9.48
CA ALA A 225 22.90 14.61 -10.09
C ALA A 225 22.68 15.67 -9.01
N THR A 226 23.58 16.64 -9.02
CA THR A 226 23.56 17.92 -8.33
C THR A 226 22.18 18.35 -7.87
N ALA A 227 21.97 18.30 -6.56
CA ALA A 227 20.86 18.94 -5.88
C ALA A 227 20.77 20.40 -6.29
N SER A 228 19.66 20.76 -6.93
CA SER A 228 19.25 22.15 -7.09
C SER A 228 17.87 22.28 -6.47
N ASP A 229 17.88 22.78 -5.24
CA ASP A 229 16.81 23.49 -4.53
C ASP A 229 15.46 22.75 -4.36
N ALA A 230 15.46 21.67 -3.56
CA ALA A 230 14.26 21.20 -2.88
C ALA A 230 14.22 21.83 -1.49
N GLY A 231 13.60 23.02 -1.37
CA GLY A 231 13.26 23.59 -0.08
C GLY A 231 12.49 22.57 0.75
N SER A 232 12.89 22.37 2.01
CA SER A 232 12.23 21.44 2.93
C SER A 232 10.73 21.68 2.91
N CYS A 233 9.94 20.64 2.66
CA CYS A 233 8.48 20.74 2.74
C CYS A 233 8.11 21.24 4.14
N ALA A 234 7.33 22.31 4.21
CA ALA A 234 6.96 22.92 5.48
C ALA A 234 6.22 21.90 6.36
N SER A 235 6.57 21.83 7.64
CA SER A 235 6.04 20.87 8.63
C SER A 235 4.71 21.33 9.27
N GLU A 236 3.85 22.01 8.53
CA GLU A 236 2.62 22.55 9.11
C GLU A 236 1.58 21.41 9.25
N PRO A 237 0.83 21.32 10.37
CA PRO A 237 -0.13 20.25 10.55
C PRO A 237 -1.19 20.25 9.42
N VAL A 238 -1.40 19.09 8.81
CA VAL A 238 -2.35 18.87 7.69
C VAL A 238 -3.73 19.45 8.00
N ALA A 239 -4.21 19.28 9.24
CA ALA A 239 -5.48 19.84 9.70
C ALA A 239 -5.58 21.36 9.52
N LYS A 240 -4.49 22.10 9.80
CA LYS A 240 -4.45 23.56 9.67
C LYS A 240 -4.46 23.99 8.20
N ILE A 241 -3.77 23.24 7.34
CA ILE A 241 -3.73 23.48 5.90
C ILE A 241 -5.11 23.27 5.27
N ILE A 242 -5.77 22.16 5.62
CA ILE A 242 -7.12 21.85 5.12
C ILE A 242 -8.11 22.90 5.63
N GLU A 243 -8.10 23.24 6.92
CA GLU A 243 -8.98 24.29 7.46
C GLU A 243 -8.80 25.63 6.73
N ALA A 244 -7.55 26.02 6.44
CA ALA A 244 -7.26 27.23 5.68
C ALA A 244 -7.80 27.16 4.24
N GLY A 245 -7.72 26.00 3.60
CA GLY A 245 -8.32 25.74 2.29
C GLY A 245 -9.85 25.82 2.32
N VAL A 246 -10.51 25.16 3.28
CA VAL A 246 -11.98 25.17 3.43
C VAL A 246 -12.50 26.58 3.65
N LYS A 247 -11.78 27.44 4.38
CA LYS A 247 -12.14 28.87 4.56
C LYS A 247 -12.16 29.67 3.25
N ARG A 248 -11.50 29.18 2.19
CA ARG A 248 -11.48 29.80 0.85
C ARG A 248 -12.57 29.25 -0.07
N ILE A 249 -13.32 28.23 0.36
CA ILE A 249 -14.47 27.67 -0.35
C ILE A 249 -15.74 28.38 0.10
N ALA A 250 -16.67 28.61 -0.82
CA ALA A 250 -17.94 29.26 -0.50
C ALA A 250 -18.72 28.44 0.56
N PRO A 251 -19.34 29.09 1.57
CA PRO A 251 -20.22 28.41 2.50
C PRO A 251 -21.46 27.85 1.80
N ARG A 252 -21.99 26.73 2.27
CA ARG A 252 -23.16 26.06 1.69
C ARG A 252 -24.52 26.51 2.26
N ALA A 253 -24.56 27.12 3.45
CA ALA A 253 -25.74 27.55 4.27
C ALA A 253 -27.13 27.09 3.79
N GLU A 254 -27.92 26.29 4.53
CA GLU A 254 -28.37 26.53 5.92
C GLU A 254 -28.29 25.26 6.82
N GLY A 255 -28.21 25.47 8.15
CA GLY A 255 -28.29 24.39 9.16
C GLY A 255 -26.96 23.78 9.59
N ALA A 256 -25.88 24.57 9.68
CA ALA A 256 -24.55 24.10 10.07
C ALA A 256 -24.59 23.27 11.37
N ALA A 257 -24.36 21.96 11.23
CA ALA A 257 -24.20 21.06 12.36
C ALA A 257 -22.93 21.42 13.16
N SER A 258 -22.94 21.10 14.45
CA SER A 258 -21.75 21.24 15.31
C SER A 258 -20.56 20.50 14.68
N GLY A 259 -19.41 21.18 14.53
CA GLY A 259 -18.22 20.63 13.88
C GLY A 259 -18.07 20.92 12.38
N SER A 260 -19.07 21.57 11.75
CA SER A 260 -18.97 21.97 10.34
C SER A 260 -18.35 23.36 10.15
N LEU A 261 -17.60 23.55 9.06
CA LEU A 261 -17.05 24.86 8.65
C LEU A 261 -17.82 25.33 7.42
N GLY A 262 -18.80 26.22 7.62
CA GLY A 262 -19.63 26.73 6.51
C GLY A 262 -20.54 25.67 5.87
N GLY A 263 -20.86 24.58 6.58
CA GLY A 263 -21.66 23.45 6.07
C GLY A 263 -20.84 22.29 5.48
N TRP A 264 -19.50 22.41 5.48
CA TRP A 264 -18.58 21.35 5.09
C TRP A 264 -18.11 20.54 6.30
N ASP A 265 -17.86 19.25 6.12
CA ASP A 265 -17.39 18.35 7.17
C ASP A 265 -15.85 18.38 7.23
N LEU A 266 -15.33 19.32 8.01
CA LEU A 266 -13.89 19.50 8.17
C LEU A 266 -13.24 18.29 8.85
N ALA A 267 -13.91 17.69 9.83
CA ALA A 267 -13.38 16.54 10.56
C ALA A 267 -13.21 15.34 9.62
N GLN A 268 -14.21 15.07 8.78
CA GLN A 268 -14.13 13.99 7.80
C GLN A 268 -13.07 14.26 6.72
N ALA A 269 -12.95 15.50 6.24
CA ALA A 269 -11.91 15.87 5.28
C ALA A 269 -10.50 15.67 5.84
N ILE A 270 -10.28 16.01 7.12
CA ILE A 270 -9.01 15.75 7.81
C ILE A 270 -8.76 14.25 7.98
N ALA A 271 -9.80 13.48 8.31
CA ALA A 271 -9.69 12.03 8.48
C ALA A 271 -9.31 11.31 7.17
N TRP A 272 -9.80 11.77 6.01
CA TRP A 272 -9.47 11.19 4.69
C TRP A 272 -8.18 11.74 4.06
N ALA A 273 -7.63 12.82 4.60
CA ALA A 273 -6.43 13.44 4.03
C ALA A 273 -5.21 12.52 3.94
N PRO A 274 -4.92 11.63 4.91
CA PRO A 274 -3.77 10.72 4.82
C PRO A 274 -3.74 9.85 3.55
N ASP A 275 -4.88 9.60 2.91
CA ASP A 275 -4.97 8.76 1.71
C ASP A 275 -4.53 9.46 0.42
N SER A 276 -4.50 10.80 0.44
CA SER A 276 -4.51 11.62 -0.78
C SER A 276 -3.69 12.90 -0.72
N TYR A 277 -3.39 13.37 0.49
CA TYR A 277 -2.66 14.60 0.74
C TYR A 277 -1.19 14.31 1.07
N ASP A 278 -0.32 14.83 0.22
CA ASP A 278 1.11 14.97 0.46
C ASP A 278 1.50 16.45 0.35
N GLN A 279 2.12 16.99 1.41
CA GLN A 279 2.59 18.36 1.47
C GLN A 279 3.79 18.65 0.55
N CYS A 280 4.48 17.62 0.05
CA CYS A 280 5.63 17.72 -0.84
C CYS A 280 5.26 17.57 -2.32
N ALA A 281 4.15 16.87 -2.63
CA ALA A 281 3.79 16.56 -4.00
C ALA A 281 3.46 17.81 -4.82
N ALA A 282 3.75 17.75 -6.12
CA ALA A 282 3.35 18.79 -7.07
C ALA A 282 1.83 18.95 -7.13
N LEU A 283 1.08 17.84 -7.06
CA LEU A 283 -0.36 17.82 -6.90
C LEU A 283 -0.80 16.80 -5.85
N SER A 284 -1.54 17.29 -4.87
CA SER A 284 -2.22 16.53 -3.84
C SER A 284 -3.69 16.91 -3.79
N TRP A 285 -4.52 16.08 -3.19
CA TRP A 285 -5.93 16.39 -3.06
C TRP A 285 -6.49 16.02 -1.69
N VAL A 286 -7.64 16.59 -1.37
CA VAL A 286 -8.47 16.19 -0.24
C VAL A 286 -9.91 16.19 -0.70
N LEU A 287 -10.68 15.19 -0.30
CA LEU A 287 -12.12 15.18 -0.50
C LEU A 287 -12.80 15.89 0.68
N LEU A 288 -13.58 16.92 0.37
CA LEU A 288 -14.33 17.70 1.34
C LEU A 288 -15.83 17.40 1.17
N PRO A 289 -16.38 16.45 1.95
CA PRO A 289 -17.79 16.18 1.93
C PRO A 289 -18.55 17.25 2.71
N THR A 290 -19.86 17.29 2.53
CA THR A 290 -20.72 18.14 3.35
C THR A 290 -20.98 17.54 4.70
N ALA A 291 -21.21 18.39 5.70
CA ALA A 291 -21.65 17.93 7.00
C ALA A 291 -22.94 17.11 6.88
N GLN A 292 -23.01 15.98 7.59
CA GLN A 292 -24.14 15.04 7.51
C GLN A 292 -24.37 14.50 6.09
N ALA A 293 -23.28 14.26 5.34
CA ALA A 293 -23.35 13.71 4.00
C ALA A 293 -24.10 12.36 3.95
N THR A 294 -24.85 12.17 2.87
CA THR A 294 -25.33 10.87 2.40
C THR A 294 -24.52 10.48 1.16
N GLY A 295 -24.64 9.24 0.68
CA GLY A 295 -23.86 8.79 -0.49
C GLY A 295 -23.99 9.66 -1.75
N SER A 296 -25.10 10.41 -1.89
CA SER A 296 -25.32 11.35 -3.01
C SER A 296 -25.02 12.82 -2.69
N SER A 297 -24.58 13.13 -1.46
CA SER A 297 -24.29 14.50 -1.08
C SER A 297 -23.09 15.06 -1.87
N PRO A 298 -23.11 16.36 -2.20
CA PRO A 298 -21.97 17.00 -2.86
C PRO A 298 -20.66 16.86 -2.07
N THR A 299 -19.59 16.62 -2.81
CA THR A 299 -18.21 16.57 -2.30
C THR A 299 -17.36 17.47 -3.18
N HIS A 300 -16.51 18.30 -2.57
CA HIS A 300 -15.45 18.97 -3.31
C HIS A 300 -14.24 18.07 -3.43
N LEU A 301 -13.62 18.06 -4.60
CA LEU A 301 -12.22 17.68 -4.74
C LEU A 301 -11.38 18.95 -4.58
N MET A 302 -10.69 19.07 -3.44
CA MET A 302 -9.77 20.17 -3.14
C MET A 302 -8.38 19.85 -3.66
N PHE A 303 -7.73 20.79 -4.32
CA PHE A 303 -6.37 20.64 -4.85
C PHE A 303 -5.36 21.40 -4.01
N PHE A 304 -4.22 20.75 -3.79
CA PHE A 304 -3.07 21.32 -3.11
C PHE A 304 -1.81 21.11 -3.95
N SER A 305 -0.92 22.10 -3.98
CA SER A 305 0.42 21.97 -4.55
C SER A 305 1.41 22.36 -3.48
N ARG A 306 2.32 21.46 -3.10
CA ARG A 306 3.36 21.70 -2.09
C ARG A 306 2.83 22.31 -0.79
N GLY A 307 1.69 21.79 -0.34
CA GLY A 307 1.00 22.21 0.88
C GLY A 307 0.20 23.52 0.78
N GLU A 308 0.12 24.13 -0.40
CA GLU A 308 -0.76 25.29 -0.62
C GLU A 308 -2.07 24.88 -1.27
N PHE A 309 -3.20 25.36 -0.76
CA PHE A 309 -4.50 25.19 -1.40
C PHE A 309 -4.58 26.04 -2.69
N VAL A 310 -4.84 25.38 -3.81
CA VAL A 310 -4.81 26.00 -5.16
C VAL A 310 -6.17 25.99 -5.87
N GLY A 311 -7.17 25.27 -5.38
CA GLY A 311 -8.52 25.35 -5.91
C GLY A 311 -9.37 24.10 -5.67
N THR A 312 -10.50 24.01 -6.38
CA THR A 312 -11.42 22.88 -6.35
C THR A 312 -11.84 22.46 -7.76
N ASP A 313 -12.40 21.26 -7.90
CA ASP A 313 -12.98 20.75 -9.16
C ASP A 313 -14.20 21.55 -9.66
N SER A 314 -14.94 22.14 -8.72
CA SER A 314 -16.20 22.85 -8.94
C SER A 314 -16.41 23.95 -7.90
N ALA A 315 -17.34 24.87 -8.17
CA ALA A 315 -17.66 25.97 -7.26
C ALA A 315 -18.57 25.57 -6.08
N HIS A 316 -19.36 24.49 -6.22
CA HIS A 316 -20.39 24.09 -5.25
C HIS A 316 -20.27 22.64 -4.74
N GLY A 317 -19.24 21.92 -5.19
CA GLY A 317 -19.10 20.49 -4.98
C GLY A 317 -19.95 19.71 -5.97
N ILE A 318 -19.53 18.48 -6.25
CA ILE A 318 -20.21 17.59 -7.20
C ILE A 318 -20.93 16.51 -6.41
N ALA A 319 -22.19 16.23 -6.76
CA ALA A 319 -22.97 15.16 -6.14
C ALA A 319 -22.28 13.81 -6.33
N PHE A 320 -22.43 12.94 -5.33
CA PHE A 320 -21.68 11.69 -5.19
C PHE A 320 -20.18 11.92 -4.99
N ARG A 321 -19.61 11.24 -4.00
CA ARG A 321 -18.16 11.28 -3.76
C ARG A 321 -17.43 10.74 -4.99
N PRO A 322 -16.52 11.50 -5.62
CA PRO A 322 -15.73 10.96 -6.72
C PRO A 322 -14.71 9.94 -6.20
N THR A 323 -14.42 8.95 -7.04
CA THR A 323 -13.24 8.10 -6.85
C THR A 323 -12.06 8.79 -7.51
N VAL A 324 -10.97 8.98 -6.77
CA VAL A 324 -9.80 9.72 -7.26
C VAL A 324 -8.59 8.81 -7.19
N THR A 325 -7.83 8.78 -8.27
CA THR A 325 -6.65 7.92 -8.43
C THR A 325 -5.47 8.78 -8.86
N ARG A 326 -4.32 8.57 -8.23
CA ARG A 326 -3.07 9.24 -8.63
C ARG A 326 -2.58 8.66 -9.96
N ILE A 327 -2.20 9.53 -10.89
CA ILE A 327 -1.57 9.15 -12.17
C ILE A 327 -0.05 9.39 -12.08
N SER A 328 0.35 10.54 -11.52
CA SER A 328 1.74 10.96 -11.36
C SER A 328 1.87 11.90 -10.14
N ASP A 329 3.07 12.44 -9.91
CA ASP A 329 3.30 13.44 -8.84
C ASP A 329 2.47 14.72 -9.07
N ASP A 330 2.25 15.09 -10.33
CA ASP A 330 1.55 16.32 -10.75
C ASP A 330 0.15 16.06 -11.33
N SER A 331 -0.33 14.81 -11.40
CA SER A 331 -1.61 14.50 -12.04
C SER A 331 -2.44 13.40 -11.36
N ILE A 332 -3.76 13.58 -11.40
CA ILE A 332 -4.76 12.67 -10.83
C ILE A 332 -5.95 12.49 -11.78
N SER A 333 -6.60 11.33 -11.74
CA SER A 333 -7.87 11.05 -12.40
C SER A 333 -9.01 11.08 -11.37
N ALA A 334 -10.15 11.64 -11.72
CA ALA A 334 -11.37 11.59 -10.92
C ALA A 334 -12.53 11.00 -11.74
N ASP A 335 -13.08 9.91 -11.22
CA ASP A 335 -14.29 9.26 -11.73
C ASP A 335 -15.51 9.78 -10.96
N TYR A 336 -16.42 10.41 -11.69
CA TYR A 336 -17.65 10.98 -11.14
C TYR A 336 -18.85 10.10 -11.48
N LEU A 337 -19.66 9.84 -10.45
CA LEU A 337 -21.00 9.29 -10.57
C LEU A 337 -22.01 10.44 -10.69
N TRP A 338 -22.99 10.30 -11.58
CA TRP A 338 -24.08 11.26 -11.67
C TRP A 338 -25.39 10.61 -12.09
N MET A 339 -26.50 11.28 -11.80
CA MET A 339 -27.84 10.79 -12.06
C MET A 339 -28.32 11.22 -13.44
N GLN A 340 -28.61 10.26 -14.31
CA GLN A 340 -29.15 10.55 -15.64
C GLN A 340 -30.60 11.05 -15.59
N PRO A 341 -31.11 11.72 -16.64
CA PRO A 341 -32.50 12.13 -16.69
C PRO A 341 -33.45 10.93 -16.48
N GLY A 342 -34.27 11.00 -15.43
CA GLY A 342 -35.25 9.96 -15.09
C GLY A 342 -34.77 8.92 -14.06
N GLU A 343 -33.50 8.97 -13.64
CA GLU A 343 -33.00 8.11 -12.55
C GLU A 343 -33.33 8.69 -11.16
N ILE A 344 -33.27 7.83 -10.15
CA ILE A 344 -33.22 8.25 -8.74
C ILE A 344 -31.80 8.12 -8.20
N THR A 345 -31.49 8.78 -7.08
CA THR A 345 -30.14 8.80 -6.51
C THR A 345 -29.57 7.41 -6.24
N ALA A 346 -30.39 6.48 -5.77
CA ALA A 346 -30.00 5.09 -5.49
C ALA A 346 -29.65 4.27 -6.75
N THR A 347 -30.07 4.71 -7.94
CA THR A 347 -29.86 4.00 -9.21
C THR A 347 -29.03 4.84 -10.18
N ALA A 348 -28.26 5.82 -9.70
CA ALA A 348 -27.44 6.67 -10.55
C ALA A 348 -26.46 5.83 -11.37
N SER A 349 -26.47 6.00 -12.69
CA SER A 349 -25.62 5.23 -13.61
C SER A 349 -24.71 6.09 -14.50
N GLY A 350 -24.91 7.41 -14.52
CA GLY A 350 -24.06 8.33 -15.26
C GLY A 350 -22.60 8.26 -14.78
N ARG A 351 -21.66 8.32 -15.72
CA ARG A 351 -20.22 8.40 -15.46
C ARG A 351 -19.63 9.59 -16.19
N ALA A 352 -18.63 10.22 -15.59
CA ALA A 352 -17.80 11.22 -16.22
C ALA A 352 -16.39 11.11 -15.62
N VAL A 353 -15.36 11.22 -16.46
CA VAL A 353 -13.97 11.08 -16.03
C VAL A 353 -13.23 12.36 -16.37
N SER A 354 -12.56 12.95 -15.38
CA SER A 354 -11.70 14.11 -15.56
C SER A 354 -10.29 13.82 -15.07
N THR A 355 -9.30 14.30 -15.80
CA THR A 355 -7.91 14.34 -15.37
C THR A 355 -7.56 15.75 -14.95
N TYR A 356 -6.89 15.87 -13.81
CA TYR A 356 -6.39 17.12 -13.26
C TYR A 356 -4.86 17.06 -13.24
N THR A 357 -4.22 18.08 -13.78
CA THR A 357 -2.75 18.17 -13.84
C THR A 357 -2.31 19.53 -13.35
N TRP A 358 -1.30 19.57 -12.49
CA TRP A 358 -0.70 20.80 -12.01
C TRP A 358 0.18 21.44 -13.10
N ASP A 359 -0.19 22.64 -13.52
CA ASP A 359 0.64 23.48 -14.39
C ASP A 359 1.50 24.40 -13.52
N ALA A 360 2.78 24.05 -13.36
CA ALA A 360 3.73 24.81 -12.56
C ALA A 360 3.98 26.23 -13.11
N GLY A 361 3.85 26.44 -14.43
CA GLY A 361 4.05 27.75 -15.06
C GLY A 361 2.89 28.68 -14.79
N ALA A 362 1.66 28.17 -14.85
CA ALA A 362 0.44 28.92 -14.58
C ALA A 362 0.04 28.91 -13.10
N LYS A 363 0.68 28.08 -12.26
CA LYS A 363 0.37 27.86 -10.84
C LYS A 363 -1.10 27.52 -10.60
N GLN A 364 -1.64 26.65 -11.43
CA GLN A 364 -3.04 26.23 -11.36
C GLN A 364 -3.19 24.78 -11.80
N VAL A 365 -4.31 24.18 -11.43
CA VAL A 365 -4.71 22.87 -11.94
C VAL A 365 -5.43 23.04 -13.27
N VAL A 366 -4.97 22.34 -14.30
CA VAL A 366 -5.62 22.23 -15.60
C VAL A 366 -6.45 20.95 -15.63
N ARG A 367 -7.70 21.05 -16.06
CA ARG A 367 -8.61 19.91 -16.20
C ARG A 367 -8.76 19.53 -17.67
N THR A 368 -8.68 18.24 -17.95
CA THR A 368 -9.13 17.61 -19.21
C THR A 368 -10.19 16.56 -18.94
N GLY A 369 -10.98 16.20 -19.95
CA GLY A 369 -12.07 15.23 -19.81
C GLY A 369 -13.40 15.86 -19.44
N GLU A 370 -14.32 15.01 -18.99
CA GLU A 370 -15.73 15.35 -18.76
C GLU A 370 -16.02 15.51 -17.28
N LEU A 371 -16.83 16.52 -16.96
CA LEU A 371 -17.50 16.62 -15.67
C LEU A 371 -18.97 16.22 -15.84
N PRO A 372 -19.66 15.81 -14.75
CA PRO A 372 -21.10 15.67 -14.78
C PRO A 372 -21.80 16.90 -15.37
N PRO A 373 -22.87 16.75 -16.16
CA PRO A 373 -23.53 17.87 -16.83
C PRO A 373 -23.98 19.01 -15.90
N ASN A 374 -24.25 18.70 -14.63
CA ASN A 374 -24.66 19.66 -13.58
C ASN A 374 -23.50 20.23 -12.76
N ALA A 375 -22.25 19.84 -13.02
CA ALA A 375 -21.08 20.33 -12.28
C ALA A 375 -20.57 21.70 -12.74
N SER A 376 -20.97 22.14 -13.94
CA SER A 376 -20.43 23.36 -14.59
C SER A 376 -21.33 24.59 -14.50
N GLY A 377 -22.48 24.53 -13.81
CA GLY A 377 -23.32 25.72 -13.64
C GLY A 377 -24.58 25.50 -12.80
N GLY A 378 -24.71 26.35 -11.78
CA GLY A 378 -25.99 26.97 -11.41
C GLY A 378 -26.02 28.38 -11.99
#